data_AF-A0A1A7WZS6-F1
#
_entry.id   AF-A0A1A7WZS6-F1
#
_cell.length_a   1.000
_cell.length_b   1.000
_cell.length_c   1.000
_cell.angle_alpha   90.00
_cell.angle_beta   90.00
_cell.angle_gamma   90.00
#
_symmetry.space_group_name_H-M   'P 1'
#
loop_
_entity.id
_entity.type
_entity.pdbx_description
1 polymer ?
#
loop_
_entity_poly.entity_id
_entity_poly.type
_entity_poly.pdbx_seq_one_letter_code
_entity_poly.pdbx_strand_id
1 'polypeptide(L)'
;LHRLYGCLDRLFICPAWARKGYCESKRRLMQKHCPSSCDFCYEFPFPTVAPTPTPMRTKHKLVVEGKRLTFRCGKKIASKRGKVYWYKDGELLEFSHPNYISLKDDHITIVANAINEGTYTCVVKKRDKVLTNYSWRVRVRF
;
A
#
# COMPACT_ATOMS: atom_id res chain seq x y z
N LEU A 1 -14.39 -0.77 15.89
CA LEU A 1 -12.94 -1.07 16.00
C LEU A 1 -12.75 -2.57 15.88
N HIS A 2 -12.42 -3.04 14.68
CA HIS A 2 -11.82 -4.33 14.37
C HIS A 2 -11.31 -4.18 12.95
N ARG A 3 -10.00 -4.13 12.71
CA ARG A 3 -9.49 -4.12 11.33
C ARG A 3 -9.17 -5.56 10.92
N LEU A 4 -10.23 -6.17 10.38
CA LEU A 4 -10.31 -7.23 9.37
C LEU A 4 -9.40 -8.46 9.54
N TYR A 5 -10.05 -9.57 9.91
CA TYR A 5 -9.78 -10.96 9.52
C TYR A 5 -8.31 -11.42 9.51
N GLY A 6 -7.93 -12.19 10.53
CA GLY A 6 -6.83 -13.14 10.42
C GLY A 6 -5.61 -12.89 11.30
N CYS A 7 -5.71 -12.06 12.35
CA CYS A 7 -4.71 -12.08 13.41
C CYS A 7 -4.95 -13.31 14.31
N LEU A 8 -4.56 -14.47 13.79
CA LEU A 8 -4.57 -15.72 14.51
C LEU A 8 -3.15 -16.26 14.51
N ASP A 9 -2.80 -16.90 15.61
CA ASP A 9 -1.58 -17.67 15.67
C ASP A 9 -1.65 -18.83 14.68
N ARG A 10 -0.62 -18.91 13.83
CA ARG A 10 -0.48 -19.95 12.80
C ARG A 10 0.11 -21.24 13.36
N LEU A 11 0.69 -21.18 14.56
CA LEU A 11 1.31 -22.32 15.23
C LEU A 11 0.71 -22.52 16.62
N PHE A 12 0.43 -23.76 16.99
CA PHE A 12 -0.11 -24.06 18.32
C PHE A 12 0.89 -23.76 19.47
N ILE A 13 2.20 -23.71 19.16
CA ILE A 13 3.27 -23.44 20.12
C ILE A 13 3.38 -21.94 20.50
N CYS A 14 2.63 -21.07 19.83
CA CYS A 14 2.72 -19.61 20.03
C CYS A 14 2.58 -19.16 21.50
N PRO A 15 1.64 -19.71 22.32
CA PRO A 15 1.53 -19.33 23.73
C PRO A 15 2.74 -19.73 24.59
N ALA A 16 3.43 -20.81 24.22
CA ALA A 16 4.65 -21.24 24.90
C ALA A 16 5.85 -20.36 24.52
N TRP A 17 5.96 -19.99 23.24
CA TRP A 17 6.99 -19.07 22.76
C TRP A 17 6.81 -17.65 23.31
N ALA A 18 5.58 -17.15 23.39
CA ALA A 18 5.28 -15.86 24.00
C ALA A 18 5.71 -15.83 25.48
N ARG A 19 5.33 -16.83 26.28
CA ARG A 19 5.77 -16.97 27.68
C ARG A 19 7.28 -17.07 27.84
N LYS A 20 7.99 -17.59 26.83
CA LYS A 20 9.46 -17.67 26.82
C LYS A 20 10.14 -16.36 26.40
N GLY A 21 9.37 -15.29 26.18
CA GLY A 21 9.89 -13.97 25.82
C GLY A 21 10.21 -13.80 24.33
N TYR A 22 9.73 -14.70 23.46
CA TYR A 22 10.08 -14.65 22.04
C TYR A 22 9.47 -13.45 21.31
N CYS A 23 8.43 -12.82 21.87
CA CYS A 23 7.86 -11.59 21.33
C CYS A 23 8.93 -10.49 21.21
N GLU A 24 9.86 -10.42 22.17
CA GLU A 24 10.99 -9.48 22.15
C GLU A 24 12.22 -10.08 21.46
N SER A 25 12.68 -11.25 21.91
CA SER A 25 13.94 -11.83 21.43
C SER A 25 13.88 -12.36 19.99
N LYS A 26 12.68 -12.67 19.49
CA LYS A 26 12.43 -13.25 18.15
C LYS A 26 11.21 -12.60 17.47
N ARG A 27 11.10 -11.28 17.61
CA ARG A 27 9.98 -10.46 17.14
C ARG A 27 9.54 -10.72 15.70
N ARG A 28 10.47 -10.80 14.73
CA ARG A 28 10.14 -11.08 13.31
C ARG A 28 9.47 -12.43 13.10
N LEU A 29 9.92 -13.46 13.82
CA LEU A 29 9.36 -14.81 13.74
C LEU A 29 7.95 -14.83 14.33
N MET A 30 7.79 -14.15 15.47
CA MET A 30 6.49 -14.01 16.14
C MET A 30 5.50 -13.17 15.33
N GLN A 31 5.90 -12.07 14.68
CA GLN A 31 5.03 -11.31 13.78
C GLN A 31 4.52 -12.14 12.60
N LYS A 32 5.35 -13.04 12.06
CA LYS A 32 4.98 -13.88 10.92
C LYS A 32 4.05 -15.04 11.30
N HIS A 33 4.29 -15.67 12.45
CA HIS A 33 3.65 -16.93 12.83
C HIS A 33 2.73 -16.84 14.04
N CYS A 34 2.99 -15.92 14.96
CA CYS A 34 2.29 -15.78 16.23
C CYS A 34 1.86 -14.33 16.50
N PRO A 35 1.15 -13.67 15.56
CA PRO A 35 0.82 -12.28 15.71
C PRO A 35 -0.23 -12.04 16.82
N SER A 36 -1.01 -13.06 17.21
CA SER A 36 -2.02 -12.94 18.27
C SER A 36 -1.40 -13.14 19.65
N SER A 37 -0.57 -14.17 19.84
CA SER A 37 0.09 -14.43 21.14
C SER A 37 1.02 -13.31 21.61
N CYS A 38 1.48 -12.44 20.69
CA CYS A 38 2.37 -11.32 20.99
C CYS A 38 1.72 -9.95 20.78
N ASP A 39 0.38 -9.88 20.63
CA ASP A 39 -0.38 -8.64 20.43
C ASP A 39 0.08 -7.76 19.25
N PHE A 40 0.70 -8.36 18.25
CA PHE A 40 1.09 -7.65 17.02
C PHE A 40 -0.07 -7.31 16.10
N CYS A 41 -1.29 -7.74 16.44
CA CYS A 41 -2.51 -7.41 15.71
C CYS A 41 -2.77 -5.90 15.62
N TYR A 42 -2.23 -5.11 16.56
CA TYR A 42 -2.41 -3.67 16.64
C TYR A 42 -1.18 -2.87 16.23
N GLU A 43 -0.05 -3.52 15.99
CA GLU A 43 1.13 -2.85 15.46
C GLU A 43 0.97 -2.66 13.96
N PHE A 44 0.70 -1.41 13.59
CA PHE A 44 0.82 -0.98 12.21
C PHE A 44 2.26 -1.27 11.73
N PRO A 45 2.46 -1.96 10.59
CA PRO A 45 3.77 -2.46 10.18
C PRO A 45 4.79 -1.38 9.77
N PHE A 46 4.50 -0.09 10.00
CA PHE A 46 5.39 0.98 9.59
C PHE A 46 5.62 1.94 10.75
N PRO A 47 6.88 2.19 11.17
CA PRO A 47 7.17 3.42 11.88
C PRO A 47 6.65 4.55 11.00
N THR A 48 5.85 5.44 11.56
CA THR A 48 5.33 6.63 10.89
C THR A 48 6.52 7.48 10.46
N VAL A 49 7.05 7.23 9.26
CA VAL A 49 8.06 8.11 8.65
C VAL A 49 7.38 9.47 8.54
N ALA A 50 8.05 10.51 9.04
CA ALA A 50 7.55 11.87 9.00
C ALA A 50 7.00 12.18 7.59
N PRO A 51 5.82 12.80 7.47
CA PRO A 51 5.17 13.00 6.18
C PRO A 51 6.10 13.78 5.25
N THR A 52 6.61 13.11 4.22
CA THR A 52 7.35 13.75 3.14
C THR A 52 6.48 14.86 2.53
N PRO A 53 7.01 16.09 2.33
CA PRO A 53 6.22 17.20 1.81
C PRO A 53 5.51 16.81 0.52
N THR A 54 4.20 17.08 0.48
CA THR A 54 3.34 16.71 -0.65
C THR A 54 3.89 17.29 -1.96
N PRO A 55 4.08 16.48 -3.01
CA PRO A 55 4.51 16.98 -4.30
C PRO A 55 3.51 18.01 -4.83
N MET A 56 4.02 19.14 -5.34
CA MET A 56 3.29 20.35 -5.75
C MET A 56 2.15 20.15 -6.79
N ARG A 57 1.94 18.92 -7.29
CA ARG A 57 1.00 18.58 -8.38
C ARG A 57 0.05 17.42 -8.04
N THR A 58 -0.41 17.36 -6.79
CA THR A 58 -1.34 16.31 -6.35
C THR A 58 -2.79 16.68 -6.70
N LYS A 59 -3.45 15.89 -7.55
CA LYS A 59 -4.88 16.08 -7.88
C LYS A 59 -5.76 15.40 -6.84
N HIS A 60 -6.68 16.13 -6.24
CA HIS A 60 -7.65 15.55 -5.30
C HIS A 60 -8.85 14.98 -6.07
N LYS A 61 -9.32 13.80 -5.68
CA LYS A 61 -10.48 13.12 -6.26
C LYS A 61 -11.37 12.63 -5.14
N LEU A 62 -12.53 13.28 -5.00
CA LEU A 62 -13.61 12.79 -4.17
C LEU A 62 -14.52 11.91 -5.02
N VAL A 63 -14.71 10.65 -4.62
CA VAL A 63 -15.35 9.63 -5.46
C VAL A 63 -16.36 8.84 -4.64
N VAL A 64 -17.53 8.61 -5.21
CA VAL A 64 -18.58 7.78 -4.59
C VAL A 64 -18.07 6.34 -4.43
N GLU A 65 -18.40 5.72 -3.30
CA GLU A 65 -18.08 4.31 -3.03
C GLU A 65 -18.51 3.38 -4.18
N GLY A 66 -17.71 2.36 -4.45
CA GLY A 66 -17.92 1.35 -5.50
C GLY A 66 -17.53 1.79 -6.91
N LYS A 67 -17.29 3.08 -7.18
CA LYS A 67 -16.88 3.54 -8.51
C LYS A 67 -15.45 3.11 -8.85
N ARG A 68 -15.26 2.63 -10.09
CA ARG A 68 -13.94 2.32 -10.65
C ARG A 68 -13.26 3.59 -11.19
N LEU A 69 -12.00 3.80 -10.78
CA LEU A 69 -11.16 4.92 -11.18
C LEU A 69 -9.97 4.41 -11.96
N THR A 70 -9.69 5.01 -13.12
CA THR A 70 -8.49 4.70 -13.91
C THR A 70 -7.53 5.88 -13.92
N PHE A 71 -6.31 5.66 -13.43
CA PHE A 71 -5.22 6.63 -13.52
C PHE A 71 -4.26 6.20 -14.61
N ARG A 72 -4.01 7.09 -15.57
CA ARG A 72 -3.07 6.86 -16.65
C ARG A 72 -1.82 7.67 -16.42
N CYS A 73 -0.68 7.10 -16.75
CA CYS A 73 0.58 7.78 -16.60
C CYS A 73 1.49 7.61 -17.81
N GLY A 74 2.23 8.67 -18.14
CA GLY A 74 3.40 8.54 -19.00
C GLY A 74 3.15 8.14 -20.45
N LYS A 75 1.92 8.18 -20.99
CA LYS A 75 1.61 7.71 -22.36
C LYS A 75 2.54 8.25 -23.47
N LYS A 76 3.09 9.47 -23.34
CA LYS A 76 4.06 10.05 -24.28
C LYS A 76 5.54 9.85 -23.89
N ILE A 77 5.84 9.54 -22.63
CA ILE A 77 7.19 9.50 -22.04
C ILE A 77 7.66 8.05 -21.84
N ALA A 78 6.76 7.16 -21.41
CA ALA A 78 7.01 5.72 -21.30
C ALA A 78 7.33 5.10 -22.67
N SER A 79 6.52 5.41 -23.70
CA SER A 79 6.78 4.99 -25.10
C SER A 79 8.11 5.49 -25.67
N LYS A 80 8.73 6.51 -25.05
CA LYS A 80 9.99 7.11 -25.52
C LYS A 80 11.22 6.80 -24.66
N ARG A 81 11.19 5.78 -23.78
CA ARG A 81 12.34 5.18 -23.00
C ARG A 81 12.22 5.23 -21.45
N GLY A 82 11.02 5.31 -20.85
CA GLY A 82 10.86 5.32 -19.38
C GLY A 82 10.01 4.15 -18.87
N LYS A 83 10.34 3.59 -17.69
CA LYS A 83 9.51 2.58 -17.01
C LYS A 83 8.61 3.27 -15.98
N VAL A 84 7.34 2.84 -15.95
CA VAL A 84 6.32 3.36 -15.05
C VAL A 84 6.34 2.57 -13.74
N TYR A 85 6.29 3.29 -12.61
CA TYR A 85 6.18 2.73 -11.28
C TYR A 85 5.00 3.38 -10.58
N TRP A 86 4.14 2.56 -9.97
CA TRP A 86 2.97 3.02 -9.23
C TRP A 86 3.19 2.86 -7.75
N TYR A 87 2.78 3.85 -6.98
CA TYR A 87 2.88 3.84 -5.52
C TYR A 87 1.52 4.15 -4.92
N LYS A 88 1.19 3.53 -3.80
CA LYS A 88 0.06 3.92 -2.93
C LYS A 88 0.64 4.34 -1.59
N ASP A 89 0.34 5.56 -1.18
CA ASP A 89 0.78 6.14 0.11
C ASP A 89 2.31 6.09 0.31
N GLY A 90 3.08 6.06 -0.80
CA GLY A 90 4.54 5.97 -0.79
C GLY A 90 5.10 4.57 -1.01
N GLU A 91 4.27 3.53 -0.95
CA GLU A 91 4.67 2.13 -1.15
C GLU A 91 4.53 1.68 -2.61
N LEU A 92 5.51 0.94 -3.12
CA LEU A 92 5.49 0.44 -4.49
C LEU A 92 4.41 -0.63 -4.67
N LEU A 93 3.55 -0.45 -5.67
CA LEU A 93 2.56 -1.44 -6.08
C LEU A 93 3.20 -2.41 -7.09
N GLU A 94 3.57 -3.59 -6.62
CA GLU A 94 4.17 -4.63 -7.47
C GLU A 94 3.15 -5.59 -8.08
N PHE A 95 2.00 -5.81 -7.41
CA PHE A 95 1.02 -6.84 -7.77
C PHE A 95 -0.41 -6.32 -7.86
N SER A 96 -1.16 -6.86 -8.83
CA SER A 96 -2.58 -6.61 -8.95
C SER A 96 -3.36 -7.42 -7.91
N HIS A 97 -4.41 -6.82 -7.37
CA HIS A 97 -5.31 -7.46 -6.42
C HIS A 97 -6.68 -7.58 -7.08
N PRO A 98 -7.19 -8.81 -7.31
CA PRO A 98 -8.47 -9.04 -7.96
C PRO A 98 -9.58 -8.20 -7.33
N ASN A 99 -10.37 -7.51 -8.14
CA ASN A 99 -11.48 -6.64 -7.71
C ASN A 99 -11.11 -5.37 -6.92
N TYR A 100 -9.85 -5.17 -6.53
CA TYR A 100 -9.42 -3.98 -5.76
C TYR A 100 -8.52 -3.05 -6.58
N ILE A 101 -7.44 -3.60 -7.17
CA ILE A 101 -6.40 -2.84 -7.89
C ILE A 101 -5.94 -3.65 -9.09
N SER A 102 -6.08 -3.11 -10.30
CA SER A 102 -5.54 -3.66 -11.54
C SER A 102 -4.37 -2.80 -12.00
N LEU A 103 -3.16 -3.38 -11.99
CA LEU A 103 -1.95 -2.77 -12.53
C LEU A 103 -1.80 -3.16 -14.00
N LYS A 104 -1.62 -2.16 -14.87
CA LYS A 104 -1.15 -2.32 -16.26
C LYS A 104 0.02 -1.36 -16.50
N ASP A 105 0.77 -1.61 -17.57
CA ASP A 105 2.01 -0.88 -17.87
C ASP A 105 1.83 0.65 -17.99
N ASP A 106 0.68 1.10 -18.50
CA ASP A 106 0.38 2.52 -18.74
C ASP A 106 -0.69 3.11 -17.80
N HIS A 107 -1.43 2.27 -17.07
CA HIS A 107 -2.51 2.71 -16.19
C HIS A 107 -2.79 1.76 -15.04
N ILE A 108 -3.35 2.32 -13.96
CA ILE A 108 -3.95 1.54 -12.88
C ILE A 108 -5.44 1.77 -12.83
N THR A 109 -6.18 0.74 -12.45
CA THR A 109 -7.60 0.84 -12.14
C THR A 109 -7.86 0.42 -10.71
N ILE A 110 -8.54 1.25 -9.94
CA ILE A 110 -8.88 0.98 -8.54
C ILE A 110 -10.39 1.11 -8.32
N VAL A 111 -10.95 0.40 -7.35
CA VAL A 111 -12.34 0.60 -6.90
C VAL A 111 -12.35 1.54 -5.71
N ALA A 112 -13.17 2.60 -5.72
CA ALA A 112 -13.31 3.52 -4.61
C ALA A 112 -13.97 2.82 -3.42
N ASN A 113 -13.21 2.59 -2.35
CA ASN A 113 -13.69 2.06 -1.07
C ASN A 113 -12.76 2.53 0.05
N ALA A 114 -13.12 2.28 1.30
CA ALA A 114 -12.32 2.68 2.47
C ALA A 114 -10.86 2.16 2.46
N ILE A 115 -10.58 1.07 1.74
CA ILE A 115 -9.25 0.43 1.67
C ILE A 115 -8.37 1.13 0.62
N ASN A 116 -8.97 1.47 -0.52
CA ASN A 116 -8.33 2.12 -1.65
C ASN A 116 -8.32 3.65 -1.53
N GLU A 117 -8.79 4.20 -0.40
CA GLU A 117 -8.51 5.57 -0.04
C GLU A 117 -6.99 5.76 0.17
N GLY A 118 -6.45 6.89 -0.30
CA GLY A 118 -5.02 7.15 -0.23
C GLY A 118 -4.47 8.00 -1.37
N THR A 119 -3.16 8.15 -1.39
CA THR A 119 -2.42 8.93 -2.39
C THR A 119 -1.71 8.01 -3.37
N TYR A 120 -2.20 7.98 -4.60
CA TYR A 120 -1.60 7.21 -5.69
C TYR A 120 -0.60 8.06 -6.44
N THR A 121 0.63 7.59 -6.55
CA THR A 121 1.70 8.30 -7.25
C THR A 121 2.20 7.45 -8.40
N CYS A 122 2.20 8.01 -9.60
CA CYS A 122 2.97 7.47 -10.69
C CYS A 122 4.34 8.14 -10.72
N VAL A 123 5.40 7.36 -10.90
CA VAL A 123 6.75 7.84 -11.20
C VAL A 123 7.26 7.16 -12.46
N VAL A 124 7.65 7.95 -13.45
CA VAL A 124 8.33 7.44 -14.65
C VAL A 124 9.82 7.63 -14.47
N LYS A 125 10.58 6.54 -14.42
CA LYS A 125 12.05 6.56 -14.26
C LYS A 125 12.73 6.00 -15.49
N LYS A 126 13.94 6.50 -15.77
CA LYS A 126 14.87 5.90 -16.74
C LYS A 126 16.23 5.79 -16.07
N ARG A 127 16.70 4.54 -15.87
CA ARG A 127 17.79 4.25 -14.92
C ARG A 127 17.38 4.85 -13.56
N ASP A 128 18.21 5.67 -12.92
CA ASP A 128 17.87 6.35 -11.66
C ASP A 128 17.30 7.76 -11.81
N LYS A 129 17.13 8.26 -13.04
CA LYS A 129 16.56 9.60 -13.25
C LYS A 129 15.04 9.55 -13.30
N VAL A 130 14.40 10.28 -12.38
CA VAL A 130 12.95 10.54 -12.43
C VAL A 130 12.66 11.51 -13.58
N LEU A 131 11.88 11.06 -14.55
CA LEU A 131 11.47 11.88 -15.70
C LEU A 131 10.22 12.70 -15.39
N THR A 132 9.25 12.08 -14.70
CA THR A 132 8.01 12.74 -14.29
C THR A 132 7.37 11.99 -13.13
N ASN A 133 6.64 12.71 -12.28
CA ASN A 133 5.74 12.13 -11.30
C ASN A 133 4.36 12.80 -11.37
N TYR A 134 3.32 12.02 -11.09
CA TYR A 134 1.95 12.50 -10.99
C TYR A 134 1.31 11.89 -9.76
N SER A 135 0.65 12.69 -8.95
CA SER A 135 0.02 12.23 -7.71
C SER A 135 -1.48 12.49 -7.72
N TRP A 136 -2.25 11.54 -7.20
CA TRP A 136 -3.69 11.63 -7.04
C TRP A 136 -4.08 11.25 -5.62
N ARG A 137 -4.66 12.17 -4.87
CA ARG A 137 -5.26 11.89 -3.56
C ARG A 137 -6.71 11.49 -3.75
N VAL A 138 -7.01 10.23 -3.52
CA VAL A 138 -8.36 9.66 -3.61
C VAL A 138 -8.99 9.70 -2.23
N ARG A 139 -10.20 10.25 -2.15
CA ARG A 139 -11.07 10.25 -0.98
C ARG A 139 -12.41 9.65 -1.37
N VAL A 140 -12.98 8.85 -0.48
CA VAL A 140 -14.26 8.19 -0.74
C VAL A 140 -15.38 8.97 -0.07
N ARG A 141 -16.46 9.20 -0.82
CA ARG A 141 -17.73 9.67 -0.30
C ARG A 141 -18.64 8.44 -0.15
N PHE A 142 -18.95 8.13 1.10
CA PHE A 142 -19.97 7.17 1.49
C PHE A 142 -21.36 7.79 1.38
#